data_AF-A0A4Q3ALG0-F1
#
_entry.id   AF-A0A4Q3ALG0-F1
#
_cell.length_a   1.000
_cell.length_b   1.000
_cell.length_c   1.000
_cell.angle_alpha   90.00
_cell.angle_beta   90.00
_cell.angle_gamma   90.00
#
_symmetry.space_group_name_H-M   'P 1'
#
loop_
_entity.id
_entity.type
_entity.pdbx_description
1 polymer ?
#
loop_
_entity_poly.entity_id
_entity_poly.type
_entity_poly.pdbx_seq_one_letter_code
_entity_poly.pdbx_strand_id
1 'polypeptide(L)' 'MYAVFFDGQPINLRSLNVLLDYPGPKYKKVSFSNPGHAFNLSEKLNKLFKTDKFEVFMLSQGKKITESDE' A
#
# COMPACT_ATOMS: atom_id res chain seq x y z
N MET A 1 -9.01 -2.07 6.50
CA MET A 1 -8.33 -2.11 5.18
C MET A 1 -6.96 -2.72 5.40
N TYR A 2 -6.40 -3.48 4.45
CA TYR A 2 -5.07 -4.09 4.58
C TYR A 2 -4.13 -3.55 3.50
N ALA A 3 -2.85 -3.39 3.79
CA ALA A 3 -1.86 -2.94 2.83
C ALA A 3 -0.56 -3.73 3.00
N VAL A 4 0.19 -3.93 1.92
CA VAL A 4 1.50 -4.56 1.97
C VAL A 4 2.55 -3.46 2.09
N PHE A 5 3.49 -3.64 3.01
CA PHE A 5 4.63 -2.75 3.24
C PHE A 5 5.91 -3.53 2.99
N PHE A 6 6.98 -2.82 2.67
CA PHE A 6 8.33 -3.35 2.58
C PHE A 6 9.18 -2.61 3.59
N ASP A 7 9.77 -3.33 4.55
CA ASP A 7 10.68 -2.76 5.55
C ASP A 7 10.08 -1.54 6.30
N GLY A 8 8.81 -1.67 6.72
CA GLY A 8 8.09 -0.60 7.41
C GLY A 8 7.64 0.57 6.52
N GLN A 9 7.90 0.55 5.21
CA GLN A 9 7.46 1.57 4.26
C GLN A 9 6.36 1.07 3.33
N PRO A 10 5.36 1.91 2.98
CA PRO A 10 4.31 1.52 2.06
C PRO A 10 4.86 1.37 0.64
N ILE A 11 4.47 0.30 -0.06
CA ILE A 11 4.90 0.06 -1.45
C ILE A 11 3.85 0.48 -2.47
N ASN A 12 4.31 0.99 -3.61
CA ASN A 12 3.48 1.28 -4.78
C ASN A 12 3.69 0.22 -5.86
N LEU A 13 2.60 -0.48 -6.23
CA LEU A 13 2.64 -1.63 -7.16
C LEU A 13 2.45 -1.26 -8.64
N ARG A 14 2.48 0.04 -9.01
CA ARG A 14 2.33 0.47 -10.42
C ARG A 14 3.53 1.31 -10.81
N SER A 15 4.15 0.95 -11.94
CA SER A 15 5.02 1.83 -12.71
C SER A 15 4.16 2.97 -13.25
N LEU A 16 4.33 4.16 -12.69
CA LEU A 16 3.58 5.36 -13.07
C LEU A 16 4.36 6.06 -14.18
N ASN A 17 3.74 6.25 -15.34
CA ASN A 17 4.35 7.01 -16.43
C ASN A 17 3.77 8.43 -16.40
N VAL A 18 4.42 9.32 -15.64
CA VAL A 18 3.96 10.69 -15.34
C VAL A 18 3.61 11.49 -16.60
N LEU A 19 4.31 11.25 -17.71
CA LEU A 19 4.09 11.93 -18.99
C LEU A 19 2.80 11.51 -19.71
N LEU A 20 2.36 10.26 -19.54
CA LEU A 20 1.16 9.71 -20.17
C LEU A 20 -0.07 9.81 -19.26
N ASP A 21 0.16 9.70 -17.96
CA ASP A 21 -0.87 9.73 -16.92
C ASP A 21 -1.10 11.18 -16.41
N TYR A 22 -1.18 12.21 -17.26
CA TYR A 22 -1.49 13.60 -16.83
C TYR A 22 -2.88 14.06 -17.29
N PRO A 23 -3.71 14.71 -16.43
CA PRO A 23 -3.51 15.01 -15.00
C PRO A 23 -3.99 13.80 -14.17
N GLY A 24 -3.11 12.84 -13.96
CA GLY A 24 -3.48 11.54 -13.41
C GLY A 24 -4.02 11.62 -12.00
N PRO A 25 -4.66 10.54 -11.54
CA PRO A 25 -5.24 10.48 -10.20
C PRO A 25 -4.18 10.83 -9.15
N LYS A 26 -4.42 11.93 -8.41
CA LYS A 26 -3.53 12.44 -7.34
C LYS A 26 -3.25 11.40 -6.25
N TYR A 27 -4.17 10.47 -6.02
CA TYR A 27 -4.03 9.41 -5.04
C TYR A 27 -4.47 8.06 -5.61
N LYS A 28 -3.64 7.03 -5.41
CA LYS A 28 -3.95 5.65 -5.77
C LYS A 28 -4.18 4.83 -4.51
N LYS A 29 -5.36 4.24 -4.36
CA LYS A 29 -5.68 3.35 -3.25
C LYS A 29 -4.97 2.01 -3.44
N VAL A 30 -3.97 1.71 -2.60
CA VAL A 30 -3.24 0.43 -2.58
C VAL A 30 -3.60 -0.36 -1.31
N SER A 31 -4.90 -0.46 -1.04
CA SER A 31 -5.41 -1.18 0.12
C SER A 31 -6.38 -2.27 -0.33
N PHE A 32 -6.27 -3.44 0.28
CA PHE A 32 -7.13 -4.60 0.10
C PHE A 32 -8.25 -4.59 1.14
N SER A 33 -9.46 -4.95 0.70
CA SER A 33 -10.60 -5.14 1.62
C SER A 33 -10.49 -6.47 2.38
N ASN A 34 -9.99 -7.52 1.73
CA ASN A 34 -9.79 -8.84 2.29
C ASN A 34 -8.29 -9.08 2.59
N PRO A 35 -7.92 -9.54 3.80
CA PRO A 35 -6.53 -9.80 4.16
C PRO A 35 -5.88 -10.90 3.31
N GLY A 36 -6.63 -11.90 2.85
CA GLY A 36 -6.10 -13.01 2.04
C GLY A 36 -5.45 -12.54 0.74
N HIS A 37 -6.00 -11.52 0.09
CA HIS A 37 -5.39 -10.93 -1.10
C HIS A 37 -4.08 -10.20 -0.80
N ALA A 38 -3.97 -9.56 0.37
CA ALA A 38 -2.74 -8.90 0.80
C ALA A 38 -1.64 -9.92 1.13
N PHE A 39 -1.98 -11.03 1.79
CA PHE A 39 -1.02 -12.12 2.09
C PHE A 39 -0.52 -12.83 0.83
N ASN A 40 -1.41 -13.13 -0.13
CA ASN A 40 -0.99 -13.72 -1.39
C ASN A 40 -0.01 -12.81 -2.15
N LEU A 41 -0.23 -11.50 -2.07
CA LEU A 41 0.68 -10.53 -2.68
C LEU A 41 2.02 -10.47 -1.94
N SER A 42 2.02 -10.37 -0.61
CA SER A 42 3.26 -10.30 0.17
C SER A 42 4.10 -11.57 -0.04
N GLU A 43 3.49 -12.75 -0.05
CA GLU A 43 4.18 -14.01 -0.32
C GLU A 43 4.79 -14.04 -1.73
N LYS A 44 4.04 -13.58 -2.74
CA LYS A 44 4.54 -13.50 -4.13
C LYS A 44 5.72 -12.54 -4.25
N LEU A 45 5.68 -11.39 -3.57
CA LEU A 45 6.76 -10.40 -3.58
C LEU A 45 7.99 -10.89 -2.82
N ASN A 46 7.80 -11.50 -1.65
CA ASN A 46 8.87 -12.15 -0.88
C ASN A 46 9.59 -13.21 -1.72
N LYS A 47 8.84 -14.07 -2.43
CA LYS A 47 9.42 -15.06 -3.37
C LYS A 47 10.18 -14.41 -4.53
N LEU A 48 9.63 -13.37 -5.15
CA LEU A 48 10.21 -12.72 -6.32
C LEU A 48 11.51 -11.98 -6.00
N PHE A 49 11.55 -11.28 -4.87
CA PHE A 49 12.71 -10.50 -4.43
C PHE A 49 13.63 -11.26 -3.49
N LYS A 50 13.32 -12.52 -3.16
CA LYS A 50 14.06 -13.35 -2.18
C LYS A 50 14.25 -12.64 -0.84
N THR A 51 13.19 -12.00 -0.37
CA THR A 51 13.16 -11.28 0.91
C THR A 51 11.99 -11.80 1.74
N ASP A 52 12.02 -11.49 3.02
CA ASP A 52 10.97 -11.73 4.02
C ASP A 52 10.38 -10.40 4.54
N LYS A 53 10.85 -9.28 4.00
CA LYS A 53 10.51 -7.92 4.43
C LYS A 53 9.17 -7.40 3.93
N PHE A 54 8.47 -8.15 3.06
CA PHE A 54 7.11 -7.78 2.65
C PHE A 54 6.11 -8.28 3.68
N GLU A 55 5.50 -7.35 4.39
CA GLU A 55 4.59 -7.60 5.51
C GLU A 55 3.22 -6.97 5.26
N VAL A 56 2.18 -7.56 5.83
CA VAL A 56 0.79 -7.10 5.69
C VAL A 56 0.39 -6.31 6.94
N PHE A 57 0.03 -5.04 6.76
CA PHE A 57 -0.44 -4.16 7.82
C PHE A 57 -1.94 -3.95 7.74
N MET A 58 -2.61 -4.01 8.89
CA MET A 58 -4.01 -3.61 9.03
C MET A 58 -4.09 -2.11 9.23
N LEU A 59 -4.66 -1.41 8.25
CA LEU A 59 -5.07 -0.02 8.37
C LEU A 59 -6.41 0.01 9.12
N SER A 60 -6.35 0.19 10.44
CA SER A 60 -7.51 0.54 11.27
C SER A 60 -7.83 2.03 11.12
N GLN A 61 -9.07 2.43 11.42
CA GLN A 61 -9.56 3.79 11.23
C GLN A 61 -8.67 4.78 12.00
N GLY A 62 -7.78 5.46 11.28
CA GLY A 62 -7.03 6.60 11.81
C GLY A 62 -8.03 7.64 12.33
N LYS A 63 -7.79 8.12 13.54
CA LYS A 63 -8.49 9.30 14.05
C LYS A 63 -8.47 10.38 12.96
N LYS A 64 -9.65 10.94 12.69
CA LYS A 64 -9.76 12.14 11.86
C LYS A 64 -9.08 13.27 12.63
N ILE A 65 -7.91 13.69 12.16
CA ILE A 65 -7.24 14.89 12.67
C ILE A 65 -7.75 16.02 11.79
N THR A 66 -8.27 17.06 12.43
CA THR A 66 -8.67 18.30 11.79
C THR A 66 -7.63 19.38 12.06
N GLU A 67 -7.51 20.37 11.17
CA GLU A 67 -6.59 21.51 11.34
C GLU A 67 -6.94 22.36 12.57
N SER A 68 -8.11 22.13 13.17
CA SER A 68 -8.68 22.75 14.36
C SER A 68 -8.60 21.87 15.63
N ASP A 69 -7.67 20.92 15.67
CA ASP A 69 -7.24 20.28 16.93
C ASP A 69 -6.15 21.13 17.66
N GLU A 70 -6.24 22.46 17.49
CA GLU A 70 -6.04 23.57 18.45
C GLU A 70 -7.27 24.49 18.41
#